data_AF-A0A0F2QDY0-F1
#
_entry.id   AF-A0A0F2QDY0-F1
#
_cell.length_a   1.000
_cell.length_b   1.000
_cell.length_c   1.000
_cell.angle_alpha   90.00
_cell.angle_beta   90.00
_cell.angle_gamma   90.00
#
_symmetry.space_group_name_H-M   'P 1'
#
loop_
_entity.id
_entity.type
_entity.pdbx_description
1 polymer ?
#
loop_
_entity_poly.entity_id
_entity_poly.type
_entity_poly.pdbx_seq_one_letter_code
_entity_poly.pdbx_strand_id
1 'polypeptide(L)'
;MKWTREDLDAAMVKIEELASKDMDFRKLCFSDPHAAVKQATGNDVDPSYKMKFIENEAGYETFVLPDYQKSGDELSDADLDSVAGGHSADKSF
;
A
#
# COMPACT_ATOMS: atom_id res chain seq x y z
N MET A 1 3.87 -0.48 17.84
CA MET A 1 2.92 0.64 17.68
C MET A 1 1.80 0.14 16.79
N LYS A 2 0.53 0.40 17.11
CA LYS A 2 -0.58 0.04 16.20
C LYS A 2 -0.64 1.14 15.14
N TRP A 3 -0.27 0.81 13.91
CA TRP A 3 -0.35 1.75 12.80
C TRP A 3 -1.81 2.08 12.50
N THR A 4 -2.09 3.37 12.38
CA THR A 4 -3.38 3.87 11.90
C THR A 4 -3.36 4.00 10.38
N ARG A 5 -4.53 4.23 9.77
CA ARG A 5 -4.62 4.53 8.34
C ARG A 5 -3.86 5.80 7.97
N GLU A 6 -3.92 6.81 8.84
CA GLU A 6 -3.20 8.08 8.67
C GLU A 6 -1.68 7.88 8.69
N ASP A 7 -1.18 6.98 9.54
CA ASP A 7 0.24 6.62 9.58
C ASP A 7 0.69 5.94 8.28
N LEU A 8 -0.15 5.07 7.71
CA LEU A 8 0.10 4.39 6.43
C LEU A 8 0.11 5.38 5.26
N ASP A 9 -0.86 6.28 5.18
CA ASP A 9 -0.94 7.29 4.12
C ASP A 9 0.28 8.22 4.18
N ALA A 10 0.65 8.69 5.37
CA ALA A 10 1.85 9.51 5.57
C ALA A 10 3.15 8.76 5.22
N ALA A 11 3.21 7.46 5.50
CA ALA A 11 4.34 6.62 5.09
C ALA A 11 4.41 6.47 3.57
N MET A 12 3.28 6.26 2.90
CA MET A 12 3.23 6.07 1.46
C MET A 12 3.76 7.29 0.71
N VAL A 13 3.37 8.51 1.13
CA VAL A 13 3.90 9.75 0.53
C VAL A 13 5.42 9.82 0.59
N LYS A 14 6.03 9.45 1.71
CA LYS A 14 7.50 9.43 1.86
C LYS A 14 8.16 8.36 1.01
N ILE A 15 7.55 7.17 0.94
CA ILE A 15 8.04 6.04 0.15
C ILE A 15 7.99 6.38 -1.34
N GLU A 16 6.90 6.98 -1.82
CA GLU A 16 6.77 7.45 -3.20
C GLU A 16 7.84 8.49 -3.56
N GLU A 17 8.04 9.48 -2.68
CA GLU A 17 9.07 10.49 -2.91
C GLU A 17 10.47 9.86 -3.02
N LEU A 18 10.83 8.99 -2.08
CA LEU A 18 12.13 8.31 -2.08
C LEU A 18 12.29 7.38 -3.28
N ALA A 19 11.31 6.53 -3.57
CA ALA A 19 11.36 5.58 -4.67
C ALA A 19 11.36 6.25 -6.06
N SER A 20 10.97 7.52 -6.15
CA SER A 20 11.08 8.32 -7.38
C SER A 20 12.49 8.88 -7.63
N LYS A 21 13.33 8.97 -6.60
CA LYS A 21 14.64 9.64 -6.64
C LYS A 21 15.81 8.69 -6.37
N ASP A 22 15.57 7.57 -5.69
CA ASP A 22 16.58 6.60 -5.27
C ASP A 22 16.24 5.20 -5.81
N MET A 23 17.06 4.74 -6.76
CA MET A 23 16.89 3.44 -7.41
C MET A 23 17.20 2.25 -6.49
N ASP A 24 18.05 2.41 -5.50
CA ASP A 24 18.37 1.33 -4.57
C ASP A 24 17.29 1.21 -3.50
N PHE A 25 16.75 2.33 -3.03
CA PHE A 25 15.52 2.33 -2.23
C PHE A 25 14.35 1.74 -3.01
N ARG A 26 14.20 2.08 -4.30
CA ARG A 26 13.15 1.49 -5.15
C ARG A 26 13.25 -0.03 -5.21
N LYS A 27 14.46 -0.59 -5.38
CA LYS A 27 14.68 -2.05 -5.33
C LYS A 27 14.34 -2.61 -3.96
N LEU A 28 14.68 -1.90 -2.88
CA LEU A 28 14.35 -2.30 -1.51
C LEU A 28 12.84 -2.48 -1.33
N CYS A 29 12.01 -1.58 -1.87
CA CYS A 29 10.55 -1.72 -1.81
C CYS A 29 10.07 -3.08 -2.34
N PHE A 30 10.72 -3.64 -3.36
CA PHE A 30 10.33 -4.94 -3.92
C PHE A 30 10.92 -6.13 -3.17
N SER A 31 12.15 -6.00 -2.67
CA SER A 31 12.83 -7.10 -1.98
C SER A 31 12.43 -7.24 -0.51
N ASP A 32 12.25 -6.12 0.18
CA ASP A 32 11.87 -6.05 1.60
C ASP A 32 11.01 -4.81 1.88
N PRO A 33 9.69 -4.92 1.68
CA PRO A 33 8.72 -3.86 1.96
C PRO A 33 8.80 -3.31 3.40
N HIS A 34 9.08 -4.17 4.38
CA HIS A 34 9.12 -3.75 5.79
C HIS A 34 10.36 -2.90 6.06
N ALA A 35 11.52 -3.30 5.52
CA ALA A 35 12.73 -2.50 5.60
C ALA A 35 12.57 -1.16 4.88
N ALA A 36 11.90 -1.12 3.72
CA ALA A 36 11.62 0.11 3.00
C ALA A 36 10.76 1.08 3.84
N VAL A 37 9.67 0.60 4.47
CA VAL A 37 8.84 1.42 5.34
C VAL A 37 9.63 1.93 6.55
N LYS A 38 10.44 1.06 7.18
CA LYS A 38 11.31 1.45 8.29
C LYS A 38 12.31 2.52 7.89
N GLN A 39 12.94 2.39 6.73
CA GLN A 39 13.89 3.38 6.22
C GLN A 39 13.21 4.71 5.90
N ALA A 40 12.00 4.70 5.33
CA ALA A 40 11.27 5.92 5.00
C ALA A 40 10.70 6.66 6.22
N THR A 41 10.27 5.92 7.24
CA THR A 41 9.49 6.48 8.36
C THR A 41 10.23 6.49 9.70
N GLY A 42 11.29 5.69 9.84
CA GLY A 42 11.96 5.43 11.11
C GLY A 42 11.23 4.43 12.01
N ASN A 43 10.05 3.93 11.60
CA ASN A 43 9.20 3.07 12.41
C ASN A 43 9.02 1.69 11.77
N ASP A 44 9.03 0.65 12.61
CA ASP A 44 8.68 -0.69 12.18
C ASP A 44 7.16 -0.87 12.05
N VAL A 45 6.76 -1.55 10.98
CA VAL A 45 5.39 -2.05 10.81
C VAL A 45 5.28 -3.40 11.53
N ASP A 46 4.08 -3.74 11.99
CA ASP A 46 3.82 -5.06 12.56
C ASP A 46 4.21 -6.17 11.56
N PRO A 47 5.03 -7.17 11.95
CA PRO A 47 5.49 -8.22 11.03
C PRO A 47 4.37 -9.09 10.44
N SER A 48 3.18 -9.11 11.04
CA SER A 48 2.02 -9.82 10.50
C SER A 48 1.35 -9.08 9.33
N TYR A 49 1.63 -7.78 9.17
CA TYR A 49 1.07 -6.97 8.09
C TYR A 49 1.79 -7.28 6.77
N LYS A 50 1.08 -7.90 5.83
CA LYS A 50 1.65 -8.27 4.54
C LYS A 50 1.57 -7.11 3.57
N MET A 51 2.72 -6.69 3.05
CA MET A 51 2.85 -5.60 2.09
C MET A 51 3.50 -6.11 0.79
N LYS A 52 3.11 -5.54 -0.33
CA LYS A 52 3.75 -5.77 -1.63
C LYS A 52 3.69 -4.49 -2.45
N PHE A 53 4.82 -4.08 -2.99
CA PHE A 53 4.90 -3.03 -3.99
C PHE A 53 4.82 -3.65 -5.39
N ILE A 54 4.15 -2.96 -6.30
CA ILE A 54 4.05 -3.31 -7.71
C ILE A 54 4.50 -2.11 -8.55
N GLU A 55 5.21 -2.40 -9.65
CA GLU A 55 5.61 -1.37 -10.60
C GLU A 55 4.39 -0.88 -11.38
N ASN A 56 4.39 0.42 -11.71
CA ASN A 56 3.44 0.93 -12.69
C ASN A 56 4.02 0.64 -14.08
N GLU A 57 3.55 -0.45 -14.69
CA GLU A 57 3.97 -0.86 -16.02
C GLU A 57 3.23 -0.08 -17.10
N ALA A 58 3.99 0.61 -17.97
CA ALA A 58 3.42 1.40 -19.04
C ALA A 58 2.49 0.57 -19.95
N GLY A 59 1.28 1.08 -20.17
CA GLY A 59 0.25 0.43 -21.00
C GLY A 59 -0.72 -0.47 -20.22
N TYR A 60 -0.54 -0.62 -18.90
CA TYR A 60 -1.47 -1.33 -18.03
C TYR A 60 -2.07 -0.39 -16.99
N GLU A 61 -3.39 -0.41 -16.88
CA GLU A 61 -4.10 0.17 -15.74
C GLU A 61 -4.26 -0.91 -14.68
N THR A 62 -3.90 -0.61 -13.42
CA THR A 62 -3.94 -1.61 -12.35
C THR A 62 -5.17 -1.44 -11.48
N PHE A 63 -5.99 -2.49 -11.40
CA PHE A 63 -7.16 -2.55 -10.53
C PHE A 63 -6.98 -3.65 -9.49
N VAL A 64 -7.22 -3.33 -8.22
CA VAL A 64 -7.29 -4.33 -7.15
C VAL A 64 -8.71 -4.89 -7.12
N LEU A 65 -8.84 -6.20 -7.32
CA LEU A 65 -10.13 -6.88 -7.15
C LEU A 65 -10.36 -7.16 -5.66
N PRO A 66 -11.58 -6.93 -5.14
CA PRO A 66 -11.91 -7.31 -3.78
C PRO A 66 -11.86 -8.83 -3.63
N ASP A 67 -11.82 -9.29 -2.37
CA ASP A 67 -11.92 -10.71 -2.07
C ASP A 67 -13.19 -11.30 -2.69
N TYR A 68 -13.03 -12.47 -3.29
CA TYR A 68 -14.14 -13.17 -3.92
C TYR A 68 -15.13 -13.64 -2.84
N GLN A 69 -16.32 -13.05 -2.84
CA GLN A 69 -17.42 -13.47 -1.98
C GLN A 69 -18.09 -14.71 -2.58
N LYS A 70 -17.98 -15.87 -1.89
CA LYS A 70 -18.92 -16.97 -2.15
C LYS A 70 -20.29 -16.55 -1.62
N SER A 71 -21.35 -16.79 -2.40
CA SER A 71 -22.72 -16.51 -1.96
C SER A 71 -23.00 -17.17 -0.59
N GLY A 72 -23.16 -16.35 0.45
CA GLY A 72 -23.43 -16.79 1.82
C GLY A 72 -22.50 -16.22 2.89
N ASP A 73 -21.33 -15.67 2.53
CA ASP A 73 -20.47 -14.95 3.47
C ASP A 73 -20.90 -13.48 3.53
N GLU A 74 -21.77 -13.15 4.50
CA GLU A 74 -22.06 -11.77 4.86
C GLU A 74 -20.76 -11.11 5.34
N LEU A 75 -20.28 -10.10 4.61
CA LEU A 75 -19.18 -9.26 5.09
C LEU A 75 -19.60 -8.64 6.41
N SER A 76 -18.75 -8.73 7.42
CA SER A 76 -18.95 -7.93 8.63
C SER A 76 -18.69 -6.46 8.28
N ASP A 77 -19.38 -5.52 8.93
CA ASP A 77 -19.18 -4.07 8.70
C ASP A 77 -17.70 -3.63 8.86
N ALA A 78 -16.88 -4.41 9.57
CA ALA A 78 -15.46 -4.19 9.74
C ALA A 78 -14.62 -4.54 8.50
N ASP A 79 -15.09 -5.44 7.64
CA ASP A 79 -14.38 -5.87 6.42
C ASP A 79 -14.64 -4.92 5.24
N LEU A 80 -15.72 -4.14 5.28
CA LEU A 80 -16.09 -3.19 4.23
C LEU A 80 -15.11 -2.00 4.12
N ASP A 81 -14.45 -1.61 5.20
CA ASP A 81 -13.54 -0.46 5.22
C ASP A 81 -12.14 -0.77 4.63
N SER A 82 -11.86 -2.05 4.38
CA SER A 82 -10.55 -2.54 3.95
C SER A 82 -10.42 -2.81 2.44
N VAL A 83 -11.52 -2.75 1.66
CA VAL A 83 -11.53 -3.25 0.26
C VAL A 83 -11.38 -2.17 -0.82
N ALA A 84 -11.46 -0.88 -0.48
CA ALA A 84 -11.40 0.21 -1.46
C ALA A 84 -10.23 1.17 -1.15
N GLY A 85 -9.00 0.67 -1.29
CA GLY A 85 -7.77 1.43 -1.03
C GLY A 85 -7.11 2.08 -2.25
N GLY A 86 -7.78 2.12 -3.40
CA GLY A 86 -7.31 2.90 -4.56
C GLY A 86 -7.78 4.33 -4.43
N HIS A 87 -7.06 5.19 -3.70
CA HIS A 87 -7.27 6.63 -3.81
C HIS A 87 -6.76 7.08 -5.18
N SER A 88 -7.66 7.08 -6.16
CA SER A 88 -7.51 7.94 -7.33
C SER A 88 -7.38 9.36 -6.82
N ALA A 89 -6.15 9.90 -6.85
CA ALA A 89 -5.95 11.32 -6.73
C ALA A 89 -6.73 11.97 -7.88
N ASP A 90 -7.79 12.66 -7.50
CA ASP A 90 -8.53 13.61 -8.32
C ASP A 90 -7.55 14.48 -9.11
N LYS A 91 -7.47 14.24 -10.42
CA LYS A 91 -6.90 15.19 -11.36
C LYS A 91 -8.04 15.63 -12.26
N SER A 92 -8.64 16.74 -11.85
CA SER A 92 -9.53 17.56 -12.66
C SER A 92 -8.96 17.73 -14.07
N PHE A 93 -9.82 17.48 -15.07
CA PHE A 93 -9.61 17.83 -16.48
C PHE A 93 -9.69 19.34 -16.70
#